data_AF-A0A920DPX9-F1
#
_entry.id   AF-A0A920DPX9-F1
#
_cell.length_a   1.000
_cell.length_b   1.000
_cell.length_c   1.000
_cell.angle_alpha   90.00
_cell.angle_beta   90.00
_cell.angle_gamma   90.00
#
_symmetry.space_group_name_H-M   'P 1'
#
loop_
_entity.id
_entity.type
_entity.pdbx_description
1 polymer ?
#
loop_
_entity_poly.entity_id
_entity_poly.type
_entity_poly.pdbx_seq_one_letter_code
_entity_poly.pdbx_strand_id
1 'polypeptide(L)' 'MSQITAQLMQLPHGKDLPLPSYETAEAAGMDLRAAVPEMHR' A
#
# COMPACT_ATOMS: atom_id res chain seq x y z
N MET A 1 -9.43 -13.45 14.57
CA MET A 1 -8.51 -12.96 13.52
C MET A 1 -7.10 -13.14 14.04
N SER A 2 -6.24 -13.90 13.35
CA SER A 2 -4.85 -14.07 13.77
C SER A 2 -4.00 -12.98 13.11
N GLN A 3 -3.30 -12.20 13.91
CA GLN A 3 -2.42 -11.16 13.40
C GLN A 3 -1.13 -11.76 12.88
N ILE A 4 -0.75 -11.42 11.63
CA ILE A 4 0.52 -11.80 11.03
C ILE A 4 1.35 -10.56 10.73
N THR A 5 2.67 -10.69 10.71
CA THR A 5 3.58 -9.61 10.29
C THR A 5 4.05 -9.86 8.87
N ALA A 6 3.80 -8.91 7.97
CA ALA A 6 4.29 -8.94 6.60
C ALA A 6 5.50 -8.02 6.45
N GLN A 7 6.56 -8.49 5.79
CA GLN A 7 7.74 -7.67 5.49
C GLN A 7 7.47 -6.84 4.24
N LEU A 8 7.75 -5.54 4.32
CA LEU A 8 7.55 -4.57 3.23
C LEU A 8 8.87 -3.84 2.95
N MET A 9 9.22 -3.69 1.68
CA MET A 9 10.35 -2.90 1.22
C MET A 9 9.87 -1.80 0.29
N GLN A 10 9.95 -0.54 0.74
CA GLN A 10 9.58 0.62 -0.08
C GLN A 10 10.77 1.04 -0.94
N LEU A 11 10.61 0.97 -2.26
CA LEU A 11 11.63 1.38 -3.23
C LEU A 11 11.54 2.90 -3.50
N PRO A 12 12.60 3.53 -4.05
CA PRO A 12 12.66 4.99 -4.21
C PRO A 12 11.48 5.62 -4.95
N HIS A 13 10.93 4.94 -5.97
CA HIS A 13 9.81 5.44 -6.79
C HIS A 13 8.44 5.37 -6.07
N GLY A 14 8.36 4.74 -4.90
CA GLY A 14 7.15 4.67 -4.09
C GLY A 14 7.22 5.49 -2.81
N LYS A 15 8.28 6.29 -2.59
CA LYS A 15 8.51 7.02 -1.32
C LYS A 15 7.40 7.99 -0.96
N ASP A 16 6.78 8.60 -1.96
CA ASP A 16 5.71 9.58 -1.75
C ASP A 16 4.32 8.92 -1.63
N LEU A 17 4.23 7.60 -1.79
CA LEU A 17 2.99 6.84 -1.65
C LEU A 17 2.82 6.34 -0.22
N PRO A 18 1.60 6.40 0.34
CA PRO A 18 1.31 5.78 1.62
C PRO A 18 1.47 4.26 1.53
N LEU A 19 1.91 3.64 2.63
CA LEU A 19 1.91 2.18 2.73
C LEU A 19 0.47 1.65 2.73
N PRO A 20 0.24 0.40 2.23
CA PRO A 20 -1.08 -0.23 2.27
C PRO A 20 -1.60 -0.34 3.71
N SER A 21 -2.88 -0.03 3.90
CA SER A 21 -3.58 -0.15 5.18
C SER A 21 -5.03 -0.56 4.97
N TYR A 22 -5.63 -1.19 5.97
CA TYR A 22 -7.05 -1.50 5.98
C TYR A 22 -7.84 -0.22 6.28
N GLU A 23 -8.83 0.09 5.46
CA GLU A 23 -9.62 1.33 5.60
C GLU A 23 -10.53 1.30 6.83
N THR A 24 -11.08 0.13 7.16
CA THR A 24 -11.94 -0.10 8.33
C THR A 24 -11.51 -1.35 9.08
N ALA A 25 -11.98 -1.51 10.31
CA ALA A 25 -11.69 -2.70 11.13
C ALA A 25 -12.22 -4.01 10.51
N GLU A 26 -13.25 -3.91 9.66
CA GLU A 26 -13.92 -5.06 9.04
C GLU A 26 -13.49 -5.28 7.58
N ALA A 27 -12.55 -4.47 7.07
CA ALA A 27 -12.05 -4.61 5.72
C ALA A 27 -11.35 -5.96 5.53
N ALA A 28 -11.75 -6.69 4.48
CA ALA A 28 -11.16 -7.99 4.15
C ALA A 28 -9.78 -7.88 3.46
N GLY A 29 -9.43 -6.70 2.95
CA GLY A 29 -8.22 -6.46 2.19
C GLY A 29 -7.75 -5.00 2.25
N MET A 30 -6.59 -4.76 1.63
CA MET A 30 -5.98 -3.43 1.50
C MET A 30 -5.70 -3.17 0.02
N ASP A 31 -5.85 -1.92 -0.40
CA ASP A 31 -5.52 -1.51 -1.76
C ASP A 31 -4.02 -1.26 -1.93
N LEU A 32 -3.50 -1.59 -3.12
CA LEU A 32 -2.14 -1.26 -3.54
C LEU A 32 -2.17 -0.11 -4.54
N ARG A 33 -1.34 0.91 -4.31
CA ARG A 33 -1.18 2.02 -5.26
C ARG A 33 -0.08 1.72 -6.28
N ALA A 34 -0.35 2.06 -7.53
CA ALA A 34 0.65 1.98 -8.59
C ALA A 34 1.72 3.07 -8.38
N ALA A 35 2.97 2.65 -8.17
CA ALA A 35 4.12 3.54 -8.04
C ALA A 35 4.74 3.88 -9.42
N VAL A 36 3.89 4.35 -10.33
CA VAL A 36 4.28 4.78 -11.68
C VAL A 36 4.37 6.31 -11.74
N PRO A 37 5.21 6.88 -12.61
CA PRO A 37 5.23 8.33 -12.84
C PRO A 37 3.85 8.86 -13.26
N GLU A 38 3.58 10.14 -12.96
CA GLU A 38 2.34 10.77 -13.34
C GLU A 38 2.23 10.85 -14.87
N MET A 39 1.21 10.17 -15.41
CA MET A 39 0.88 10.22 -16.83
C MET A 39 0.22 11.57 -17.11
N HIS A 40 1.01 12.54 -17.57
CA HIS A 40 0.46 13.75 -18.19
C HIS A 40 -0.26 13.33 -19.48
N ARG A 41 -1.57 13.57 -19.56
CA ARG A 41 -2.35 13.45 -20.79
C ARG A 41 -2.35 14.76 -21.54
#